data_AF-A0A2T6CR07-F1
#
_entry.id   AF-A0A2T6CR07-F1
#
_cell.length_a   1.000
_cell.length_b   1.000
_cell.length_c   1.000
_cell.angle_alpha   90.00
_cell.angle_beta   90.00
_cell.angle_gamma   90.00
#
_symmetry.space_group_name_H-M   'P 1'
#
loop_
_entity.id
_entity.type
_entity.pdbx_description
1 polymer ?
#
loop_
_entity_poly.entity_id
_entity_poly.type
_entity_poly.pdbx_seq_one_letter_code
_entity_poly.pdbx_strand_id
1 'polypeptide(L)'
;MKNGPLFFIGVFAAVTVSWIGLVLGAHAQLGSQTPYYDQTEESAFPVAPSGLAAQGELVYTDLGCASCHTQQVRRPTFGSDQARGWGERQSVARDYIFQARPQLGSLRYGPDLANLAGQPNGAPVAADLMKLLYTGSATHPAYGFLFDQQRIVGQRSVRALDLAGRAAPRPGYQVVPTRRAEALVAYLSELKQTYVYPEAAPAAPESPNAAAPTAAPAQPAAAHAPTAAPVAGASTQPPPDPEKANPPGKRPEQAVPAAAPDEKSKSPQK
;
A
#
# COMPACT_ATOMS: atom_id res chain seq x y z
N MET A 1 27.41 45.19 12.64
CA MET A 1 27.16 44.03 13.51
C MET A 1 28.37 43.09 13.44
N LYS A 2 29.19 42.98 14.49
CA LYS A 2 30.45 42.18 14.43
C LYS A 2 30.22 40.66 14.51
N ASN A 3 29.05 40.24 15.00
CA ASN A 3 28.73 38.83 15.23
C ASN A 3 27.81 38.24 14.14
N GLY A 4 27.55 38.97 13.05
CA GLY A 4 26.66 38.52 11.98
C GLY A 4 27.02 37.12 11.44
N PRO A 5 28.28 36.87 11.04
CA PRO A 5 28.69 35.56 10.54
C PRO A 5 28.50 34.42 11.56
N LEU A 6 28.81 34.65 12.83
CA LEU A 6 28.62 33.66 13.91
C LEU A 6 27.14 33.33 14.12
N PHE A 7 26.27 34.34 14.08
CA PHE A 7 24.82 34.14 14.14
C PHE A 7 24.32 33.28 12.97
N PHE A 8 24.76 33.57 11.74
CA PHE A 8 24.39 32.77 10.56
C PHE A 8 24.87 31.33 10.65
N ILE A 9 26.11 31.10 11.12
CA ILE A 9 26.63 29.75 11.33
C ILE A 9 25.81 29.00 12.38
N GLY A 10 25.46 29.67 13.49
CA GLY A 10 24.63 29.08 14.54
C GLY A 10 23.24 28.67 14.04
N VAL A 11 22.57 29.54 13.28
CA VAL A 11 21.26 29.23 12.68
C VAL A 11 21.38 28.10 11.67
N PHE A 12 22.39 28.14 10.80
CA PHE A 12 22.64 27.07 9.83
C PHE A 12 22.87 25.72 10.53
N ALA A 13 23.74 25.68 11.55
CA ALA A 13 24.02 24.47 12.30
C ALA A 13 22.76 23.92 12.99
N ALA A 14 21.94 24.78 13.61
CA ALA A 14 20.69 24.36 14.24
C ALA A 14 19.71 23.72 13.24
N VAL A 15 19.54 24.35 12.06
CA VAL A 15 18.70 23.81 10.98
C VAL A 15 19.26 22.49 10.44
N THR A 16 20.56 22.43 10.17
CA THR A 16 21.21 21.23 9.66
C THR A 16 21.10 20.07 10.65
N VAL A 17 21.42 20.28 11.93
CA VAL A 17 21.33 19.23 12.95
C VAL A 17 19.87 18.77 13.13
N SER A 18 18.92 19.70 13.15
CA SER A 18 17.49 19.37 13.22
C SER A 18 17.04 18.52 12.03
N TRP A 19 17.42 18.93 10.81
CA TRP A 19 17.09 18.20 9.60
C TRP A 19 17.73 16.81 9.57
N ILE A 20 19.02 16.70 9.91
CA ILE A 20 19.75 15.41 9.98
C ILE A 20 19.08 14.48 11.00
N GLY A 21 18.81 14.98 12.21
CA GLY A 21 18.19 14.18 13.27
C GLY A 21 16.81 13.65 12.85
N LEU A 22 16.00 14.49 12.20
CA LEU A 22 14.68 14.10 11.71
C LEU A 22 14.77 13.06 10.58
N VAL A 23 15.60 13.30 9.56
CA VAL A 23 15.68 12.42 8.39
C VAL A 23 16.37 11.10 8.72
N LEU A 24 17.55 11.14 9.35
CA LEU A 24 18.29 9.93 9.69
C LEU A 24 17.61 9.15 10.82
N GLY A 25 16.98 9.84 11.77
CA GLY A 25 16.20 9.20 12.83
C GLY A 25 15.00 8.44 12.28
N ALA A 26 14.22 9.07 11.40
CA ALA A 26 13.09 8.41 10.74
C ALA A 26 13.53 7.22 9.88
N HIS A 27 14.63 7.38 9.12
CA HIS A 27 15.19 6.30 8.32
C HIS A 27 15.69 5.13 9.19
N ALA A 28 16.37 5.42 10.32
CA ALA A 28 16.82 4.38 11.24
C ALA A 28 15.65 3.63 11.90
N GLN A 29 14.51 4.29 12.12
CA GLN A 29 13.32 3.68 12.72
C GLN A 29 12.49 2.87 11.73
N LEU A 30 12.33 3.33 10.49
CA LEU A 30 11.36 2.78 9.52
C LEU A 30 12.00 2.22 8.25
N GLY A 31 13.18 2.72 7.85
CA GLY A 31 13.79 2.43 6.55
C GLY A 31 14.26 0.98 6.37
N SER A 32 14.48 0.25 7.47
CA SER A 32 14.89 -1.16 7.46
C SER A 32 13.77 -2.11 7.91
N GLN A 33 12.51 -1.67 7.88
CA GLN A 33 11.37 -2.54 8.18
C GLN A 33 11.27 -3.66 7.14
N THR A 34 11.31 -4.91 7.59
CA THR A 34 11.10 -6.09 6.76
C THR A 34 9.80 -6.80 7.16
N PRO A 35 9.26 -7.70 6.31
CA PRO A 35 8.22 -8.62 6.75
C PRO A 35 8.64 -9.36 8.02
N TYR A 36 7.66 -9.67 8.87
CA TYR A 36 7.83 -10.46 10.09
C TYR A 36 7.45 -11.91 9.81
N TYR A 37 8.36 -12.83 10.12
CA TYR A 37 8.12 -14.26 9.99
C TYR A 37 7.38 -14.79 11.22
N ASP A 38 6.16 -15.29 11.02
CA ASP A 38 5.41 -16.00 12.06
C ASP A 38 5.74 -17.49 12.00
N GLN A 39 6.26 -18.03 13.11
CA GLN A 39 6.58 -19.45 13.22
C GLN A 39 5.34 -20.34 13.26
N THR A 40 4.19 -19.81 13.70
CA THR A 40 2.93 -20.55 13.80
C THR A 40 2.27 -20.71 12.44
N GLU A 41 2.35 -19.67 11.60
CA GLU A 41 1.78 -19.67 10.24
C GLU A 41 2.81 -20.04 9.16
N GLU A 42 4.06 -20.32 9.55
CA GLU A 42 5.21 -20.63 8.68
C GLU A 42 5.34 -19.66 7.47
N SER A 43 5.02 -18.39 7.69
CA SER A 43 4.94 -17.39 6.63
C SER A 43 5.31 -15.99 7.12
N ALA A 44 5.67 -15.12 6.17
CA ALA A 44 6.09 -13.75 6.46
C ALA A 44 5.00 -12.74 6.10
N PHE A 45 4.74 -11.80 7.01
CA PHE A 45 3.69 -10.78 6.87
C PHE A 45 4.23 -9.34 6.95
N PRO A 46 3.69 -8.39 6.16
CA PRO A 46 2.62 -8.59 5.18
C PRO A 46 3.11 -9.43 3.99
N VAL A 47 2.17 -10.01 3.25
CA VAL A 47 2.48 -10.66 1.97
C VAL A 47 2.58 -9.56 0.90
N ALA A 48 3.55 -9.68 -0.01
CA ALA A 48 3.66 -8.74 -1.12
C ALA A 48 2.39 -8.82 -2.00
N PRO A 49 1.81 -7.68 -2.40
CA PRO A 49 0.57 -7.69 -3.18
C PRO A 49 0.80 -8.33 -4.55
N SER A 50 -0.24 -8.93 -5.11
CA SER A 50 -0.18 -9.42 -6.49
C SER A 50 0.04 -8.27 -7.47
N GLY A 51 0.57 -8.55 -8.66
CA GLY A 51 0.75 -7.52 -9.69
C GLY A 51 -0.55 -6.84 -10.11
N LEU A 52 -1.70 -7.53 -9.98
CA LEU A 52 -3.01 -6.96 -10.25
C LEU A 52 -3.47 -6.04 -9.11
N ALA A 53 -3.25 -6.42 -7.84
CA ALA A 53 -3.51 -5.57 -6.69
C ALA A 53 -2.61 -4.34 -6.65
N ALA A 54 -1.34 -4.45 -7.03
CA ALA A 54 -0.45 -3.29 -7.14
C ALA A 54 -0.96 -2.28 -8.20
N GLN A 55 -1.51 -2.75 -9.32
CA GLN A 55 -2.21 -1.87 -10.28
C GLN A 55 -3.49 -1.28 -9.68
N GLY A 56 -4.20 -2.05 -8.86
CA GLY A 56 -5.41 -1.62 -8.17
C GLY A 56 -5.17 -0.51 -7.15
N GLU A 57 -4.04 -0.52 -6.44
CA GLU A 57 -3.64 0.56 -5.52
C GLU A 57 -3.48 1.89 -6.27
N LEU A 58 -2.94 1.85 -7.50
CA LEU A 58 -2.85 3.04 -8.35
C LEU A 58 -4.23 3.55 -8.74
N VAL A 59 -5.15 2.64 -9.11
CA VAL A 59 -6.54 3.03 -9.39
C VAL A 59 -7.22 3.60 -8.14
N TYR A 60 -7.01 3.01 -6.97
CA TYR A 60 -7.52 3.51 -5.70
C TYR A 60 -7.03 4.95 -5.42
N THR A 61 -5.76 5.21 -5.71
CA THR A 61 -5.14 6.53 -5.57
C THR A 61 -5.70 7.53 -6.59
N ASP A 62 -5.81 7.14 -7.87
CA ASP A 62 -6.34 7.98 -8.96
C ASP A 62 -7.77 8.45 -8.69
N LEU A 63 -8.58 7.57 -8.10
CA LEU A 63 -9.98 7.85 -7.76
C LEU A 63 -10.12 8.67 -6.47
N GLY A 64 -9.03 8.87 -5.73
CA GLY A 64 -9.03 9.60 -4.47
C GLY A 64 -9.80 8.89 -3.36
N CYS A 65 -9.89 7.55 -3.38
CA CYS A 65 -10.68 6.78 -2.41
C CYS A 65 -10.31 7.08 -0.94
N ALA A 66 -9.03 7.41 -0.68
CA ALA A 66 -8.51 7.82 0.63
C ALA A 66 -9.13 9.11 1.19
N SER A 67 -9.86 9.88 0.37
CA SER A 67 -10.58 11.08 0.84
C SER A 67 -11.82 10.73 1.66
N CYS A 68 -12.36 9.51 1.52
CA CYS A 68 -13.58 9.06 2.20
C CYS A 68 -13.38 7.82 3.07
N HIS A 69 -12.34 7.04 2.76
CA HIS A 69 -11.99 5.81 3.45
C HIS A 69 -10.62 5.93 4.08
N THR A 70 -10.49 5.48 5.32
CA THR A 70 -9.17 5.26 5.92
C THR A 70 -8.69 3.84 5.62
N GLN A 71 -7.38 3.65 5.64
CA GLN A 71 -6.76 2.34 5.77
C GLN A 71 -5.83 2.38 6.97
N GLN A 72 -6.40 2.57 8.16
CA GLN A 72 -5.67 2.63 9.41
C GLN A 72 -6.59 2.26 10.57
N VAL A 73 -6.56 0.99 10.98
CA VAL A 73 -7.31 0.52 12.15
C VAL A 73 -6.66 1.10 13.40
N ARG A 74 -7.47 1.72 14.26
CA ARG A 74 -7.01 2.24 15.55
C ARG A 74 -6.80 1.11 16.55
N ARG A 75 -6.00 1.39 17.59
CA ARG A 75 -5.74 0.42 18.67
C ARG A 75 -7.04 -0.06 19.31
N PRO A 76 -7.14 -1.34 19.70
CA PRO A 76 -8.27 -1.83 20.46
C PRO A 76 -8.54 -0.93 21.67
N THR A 77 -9.80 -0.76 22.03
CA THR A 77 -10.30 0.19 23.07
C THR A 77 -10.17 1.69 22.74
N PHE A 78 -9.54 2.09 21.63
CA PHE A 78 -9.50 3.49 21.21
C PHE A 78 -10.45 3.76 20.04
N GLY A 79 -11.54 4.48 20.33
CA GLY A 79 -12.61 4.70 19.37
C GLY A 79 -13.49 3.45 19.20
N SER A 80 -14.05 3.26 18.01
CA SER A 80 -15.07 2.25 17.75
C SER A 80 -14.69 1.29 16.62
N ASP A 81 -13.42 1.18 16.26
CA ASP A 81 -13.00 0.43 15.05
C ASP A 81 -13.23 -1.07 15.23
N GLN A 82 -12.83 -1.61 16.38
CA GLN A 82 -13.08 -2.99 16.75
C GLN A 82 -14.58 -3.28 16.88
N ALA A 83 -15.34 -2.40 17.55
CA ALA A 83 -16.79 -2.54 17.68
C ALA A 83 -17.53 -2.49 16.33
N ARG A 84 -16.95 -1.84 15.31
CA ARG A 84 -17.46 -1.81 13.93
C ARG A 84 -16.98 -2.99 13.08
N GLY A 85 -16.11 -3.86 13.61
CA GLY A 85 -15.52 -4.98 12.88
C GLY A 85 -14.51 -4.56 11.81
N TRP A 86 -13.87 -3.39 11.95
CA TRP A 86 -12.87 -2.96 10.97
C TRP A 86 -11.51 -3.61 11.16
N GLY A 87 -11.26 -4.20 12.33
CA GLY A 87 -10.05 -4.96 12.62
C GLY A 87 -9.90 -5.21 14.11
N GLU A 88 -9.18 -6.27 14.46
CA GLU A 88 -8.97 -6.70 15.85
C GLU A 88 -7.71 -6.08 16.49
N ARG A 89 -6.83 -5.46 15.69
CA ARG A 89 -5.61 -4.80 16.14
C ARG A 89 -5.40 -3.46 15.44
N GLN A 90 -4.57 -2.58 16.01
CA GLN A 90 -4.11 -1.41 15.27
C GLN A 90 -3.25 -1.79 14.08
N SER A 91 -3.38 -1.02 13.01
CA SER A 91 -2.40 -0.98 11.94
C SER A 91 -1.07 -0.43 12.47
N VAL A 92 0.03 -0.98 11.99
CA VAL A 92 1.40 -0.55 12.33
C VAL A 92 2.19 -0.26 11.04
N ALA A 93 3.33 0.42 11.16
CA ALA A 93 4.13 0.80 9.99
C ALA A 93 4.50 -0.40 9.09
N ARG A 94 4.75 -1.59 9.68
CA ARG A 94 5.08 -2.81 8.96
C ARG A 94 3.99 -3.23 7.96
N ASP A 95 2.72 -2.92 8.22
CA ASP A 95 1.61 -3.26 7.33
C ASP A 95 1.71 -2.59 5.95
N TYR A 96 2.50 -1.51 5.84
CA TYR A 96 2.56 -0.68 4.64
C TYR A 96 3.92 -0.76 3.92
N ILE A 97 4.82 -1.67 4.30
CA ILE A 97 6.20 -1.71 3.75
C ILE A 97 6.27 -1.96 2.24
N PHE A 98 5.23 -2.57 1.66
CA PHE A 98 5.13 -2.77 0.21
C PHE A 98 4.33 -1.68 -0.51
N GLN A 99 3.71 -0.76 0.23
CA GLN A 99 3.01 0.38 -0.35
C GLN A 99 3.98 1.54 -0.51
N ALA A 100 4.29 1.89 -1.75
CA ALA A 100 5.16 3.04 -2.03
C ALA A 100 4.57 4.35 -1.50
N ARG A 101 3.23 4.44 -1.42
CA ARG A 101 2.49 5.58 -0.88
C ARG A 101 1.33 5.09 -0.01
N PRO A 102 1.54 4.93 1.30
CA PRO A 102 0.52 4.40 2.21
C PRO A 102 -0.79 5.20 2.15
N GLN A 103 -1.90 4.49 1.90
CA GLN A 103 -3.23 5.09 1.73
C GLN A 103 -3.99 5.24 3.05
N LEU A 104 -3.37 5.84 4.06
CA LEU A 104 -3.92 5.91 5.43
C LEU A 104 -5.31 6.58 5.50
N GLY A 105 -5.56 7.56 4.62
CA GLY A 105 -6.77 8.37 4.59
C GLY A 105 -6.85 9.39 5.74
N SER A 106 -7.81 10.31 5.65
CA SER A 106 -7.97 11.38 6.66
C SER A 106 -9.41 11.54 7.17
N LEU A 107 -10.39 11.03 6.42
CA LEU A 107 -11.81 11.11 6.76
C LEU A 107 -12.44 9.72 6.66
N ARG A 108 -13.49 9.51 7.45
CA ARG A 108 -14.22 8.23 7.57
C ARG A 108 -15.69 8.42 7.26
N TYR A 109 -15.96 8.91 6.06
CA TYR A 109 -17.32 8.98 5.53
C TYR A 109 -17.80 7.57 5.13
N GLY A 110 -16.90 6.77 4.55
CA GLY A 110 -17.04 5.33 4.40
C GLY A 110 -16.33 4.54 5.51
N PRO A 111 -16.45 3.20 5.50
CA PRO A 111 -15.72 2.34 6.43
C PRO A 111 -14.21 2.39 6.22
N ASP A 112 -13.46 2.01 7.27
CA ASP A 112 -12.03 1.71 7.13
C ASP A 112 -11.84 0.44 6.32
N LEU A 113 -10.86 0.43 5.41
CA LEU A 113 -10.62 -0.64 4.46
C LEU A 113 -9.33 -1.42 4.72
N ALA A 114 -8.52 -1.07 5.73
CA ALA A 114 -7.22 -1.68 5.98
C ALA A 114 -7.28 -3.21 6.13
N ASN A 115 -8.39 -3.72 6.66
CA ASN A 115 -8.65 -5.15 6.84
C ASN A 115 -9.96 -5.58 6.16
N LEU A 116 -10.33 -4.96 5.03
CA LEU A 116 -11.60 -5.25 4.33
C LEU A 116 -11.79 -6.74 4.02
N ALA A 117 -10.73 -7.42 3.59
CA ALA A 117 -10.77 -8.84 3.26
C ALA A 117 -10.62 -9.77 4.48
N GLY A 118 -10.34 -9.22 5.65
CA GLY A 118 -10.20 -9.94 6.91
C GLY A 118 -11.24 -9.55 7.95
N GLN A 119 -12.34 -8.88 7.57
CA GLN A 119 -13.34 -8.43 8.53
C GLN A 119 -14.05 -9.64 9.20
N PRO A 120 -14.25 -9.61 10.53
CA PRO A 120 -14.82 -10.72 11.28
C PRO A 120 -16.29 -10.99 10.96
N ASN A 121 -17.03 -9.99 10.48
CA ASN A 121 -18.41 -10.11 9.99
C ASN A 121 -18.51 -10.61 8.53
N GLY A 122 -17.37 -10.96 7.91
CA GLY A 122 -17.29 -11.47 6.55
C GLY A 122 -16.77 -10.43 5.57
N ALA A 123 -15.82 -10.84 4.73
CA ALA A 123 -15.30 -10.01 3.66
C ALA A 123 -16.37 -9.78 2.57
N PRO A 124 -16.46 -8.58 1.99
CA PRO A 124 -17.30 -8.35 0.82
C PRO A 124 -16.86 -9.26 -0.34
N VAL A 125 -17.83 -9.90 -0.99
CA VAL A 125 -17.56 -10.72 -2.18
C VAL A 125 -17.16 -9.79 -3.33
N ALA A 126 -16.19 -10.20 -4.16
CA ALA A 126 -15.71 -9.42 -5.29
C ALA A 126 -16.84 -8.95 -6.24
N ALA A 127 -17.87 -9.79 -6.44
CA ALA A 127 -19.04 -9.45 -7.23
C ALA A 127 -19.85 -8.29 -6.62
N ASP A 128 -19.99 -8.24 -5.29
CA ASP A 128 -20.69 -7.17 -4.58
C ASP A 128 -19.90 -5.86 -4.63
N LEU A 129 -18.57 -5.93 -4.53
CA LEU A 129 -17.70 -4.77 -4.73
C LEU A 129 -17.82 -4.22 -6.15
N MET A 130 -17.81 -5.08 -7.18
CA MET A 130 -18.01 -4.67 -8.57
C MET A 130 -19.37 -3.97 -8.75
N LYS A 131 -20.42 -4.52 -8.15
CA LYS A 131 -21.75 -3.92 -8.19
C LYS A 131 -21.79 -2.57 -7.49
N LEU A 132 -21.20 -2.45 -6.30
CA LEU A 132 -21.09 -1.19 -5.56
C LEU A 132 -20.31 -0.14 -6.36
N LEU A 133 -19.20 -0.51 -6.99
CA LEU A 133 -18.43 0.38 -7.85
C LEU A 133 -19.25 0.85 -9.06
N TYR A 134 -20.05 -0.02 -9.66
CA TYR A 134 -20.88 0.35 -10.81
C TYR A 134 -22.08 1.23 -10.42
N THR A 135 -22.82 0.87 -9.38
CA THR A 135 -24.09 1.55 -9.01
C THR A 135 -23.91 2.70 -8.02
N GLY A 136 -22.82 2.70 -7.25
CA GLY A 136 -22.68 3.55 -6.08
C GLY A 136 -23.71 3.23 -4.98
N SER A 137 -23.77 4.12 -4.00
CA SER A 137 -24.78 4.17 -2.94
C SER A 137 -25.13 5.63 -2.60
N ALA A 138 -26.00 5.86 -1.63
CA ALA A 138 -26.30 7.23 -1.17
C ALA A 138 -25.07 7.98 -0.64
N THR A 139 -24.08 7.25 -0.12
CA THR A 139 -22.87 7.80 0.52
C THR A 139 -21.58 7.35 -0.17
N HIS A 140 -21.67 6.70 -1.33
CA HIS A 140 -20.53 6.24 -2.11
C HIS A 140 -20.77 6.55 -3.60
N PRO A 141 -19.86 7.26 -4.28
CA PRO A 141 -20.06 7.61 -5.67
C PRO A 141 -20.11 6.36 -6.57
N ALA A 142 -20.82 6.47 -7.68
CA ALA A 142 -20.79 5.46 -8.73
C ALA A 142 -19.58 5.70 -9.64
N TYR A 143 -18.76 4.68 -9.84
CA TYR A 143 -17.64 4.65 -10.77
C TYR A 143 -18.00 3.86 -12.04
N GLY A 144 -19.18 4.16 -12.61
CA GLY A 144 -19.69 3.48 -13.80
C GLY A 144 -18.75 3.54 -15.00
N PHE A 145 -17.88 4.55 -15.08
CA PHE A 145 -16.86 4.70 -16.11
C PHE A 145 -15.73 3.65 -16.05
N LEU A 146 -15.65 2.84 -14.99
CA LEU A 146 -14.74 1.69 -14.93
C LEU A 146 -15.33 0.44 -15.60
N PHE A 147 -16.51 0.56 -16.22
CA PHE A 147 -17.24 -0.56 -16.82
C PHE A 147 -17.67 -0.24 -18.25
N ASP A 148 -17.59 -1.23 -19.12
CA ASP A 148 -18.00 -1.13 -20.51
C ASP A 148 -19.37 -1.76 -20.72
N GLN A 149 -20.27 -1.01 -21.35
CA GLN A 149 -21.54 -1.54 -21.81
C GLN A 149 -21.38 -2.05 -23.25
N GLN A 150 -21.53 -3.35 -23.44
CA GLN A 150 -21.37 -4.00 -24.75
C GLN A 150 -22.58 -4.83 -25.11
N ARG A 151 -22.85 -4.99 -26.41
CA ARG A 151 -23.94 -5.84 -26.90
C ARG A 151 -23.58 -7.30 -26.65
N ILE A 152 -24.55 -8.10 -26.22
CA ILE A 152 -24.38 -9.55 -26.10
C ILE A 152 -24.32 -10.12 -27.52
N VAL A 153 -23.20 -10.78 -27.84
CA VAL A 153 -23.02 -11.51 -29.11
C VAL A 153 -22.83 -12.98 -28.75
N GLY A 154 -23.85 -13.80 -28.99
CA GLY A 154 -23.85 -15.19 -28.57
C GLY A 154 -24.13 -15.34 -27.07
N GLN A 155 -23.14 -15.81 -26.31
CA GLN A 155 -23.27 -16.04 -24.86
C GLN A 155 -22.86 -14.82 -24.04
N ARG A 156 -23.51 -14.65 -22.88
CA ARG A 156 -23.14 -13.62 -21.89
C ARG A 156 -21.72 -13.89 -21.36
N SER A 157 -20.93 -12.84 -21.20
CA SER A 157 -19.58 -12.97 -20.64
C SER A 157 -19.64 -13.46 -19.19
N VAL A 158 -18.74 -14.36 -18.81
CA VAL A 158 -18.55 -14.81 -17.42
C VAL A 158 -18.19 -13.65 -16.48
N ARG A 159 -17.56 -12.59 -17.02
CA ARG A 159 -17.17 -11.39 -16.26
C ARG A 159 -18.29 -10.35 -16.17
N ALA A 160 -19.43 -10.56 -16.85
CA ALA A 160 -20.50 -9.59 -16.84
C ALA A 160 -21.14 -9.48 -15.45
N LEU A 161 -21.36 -8.25 -14.99
CA LEU A 161 -22.00 -8.00 -13.69
C LEU A 161 -23.43 -8.51 -13.71
N ASP A 162 -23.88 -9.05 -12.58
CA ASP A 162 -25.28 -9.43 -12.39
C ASP A 162 -26.11 -8.28 -11.81
N LEU A 163 -26.73 -7.53 -12.73
CA LEU A 163 -27.45 -6.30 -12.44
C LEU A 163 -28.94 -6.49 -12.69
N ALA A 164 -29.75 -6.03 -11.73
CA ALA A 164 -31.21 -6.13 -11.77
C ALA A 164 -31.87 -4.77 -11.51
N GLY A 165 -33.16 -4.66 -11.85
CA GLY A 165 -33.96 -3.46 -11.61
C GLY A 165 -33.42 -2.24 -12.36
N ARG A 166 -33.29 -1.10 -11.67
CA ARG A 166 -32.88 0.19 -12.27
C ARG A 166 -31.44 0.19 -12.80
N ALA A 167 -30.59 -0.70 -12.29
CA ALA A 167 -29.21 -0.84 -12.73
C ALA A 167 -29.03 -1.83 -13.88
N ALA A 168 -30.11 -2.52 -14.30
CA ALA A 168 -30.04 -3.50 -15.37
C ALA A 168 -29.64 -2.82 -16.69
N PRO A 169 -28.73 -3.44 -17.47
CA PRO A 169 -28.41 -2.94 -18.81
C PRO A 169 -29.64 -2.98 -19.72
N ARG A 170 -29.59 -2.20 -20.80
CA ARG A 170 -30.61 -2.25 -21.86
C ARG A 170 -30.76 -3.69 -22.39
N PRO A 171 -31.96 -4.09 -22.84
CA PRO A 171 -32.16 -5.41 -23.43
C PRO A 171 -31.12 -5.71 -24.53
N GLY A 172 -30.46 -6.87 -24.45
CA GLY A 172 -29.41 -7.28 -25.37
C GLY A 172 -28.02 -6.69 -25.09
N TYR A 173 -27.83 -5.95 -24.00
CA TYR A 173 -26.52 -5.45 -23.55
C TYR A 173 -26.09 -6.10 -22.23
N GLN A 174 -24.78 -6.14 -22.00
CA GLN A 174 -24.15 -6.55 -20.77
C GLN A 174 -23.16 -5.49 -20.30
N VAL A 175 -22.93 -5.41 -18.99
CA VAL A 175 -21.92 -4.55 -18.36
C VAL A 175 -20.75 -5.42 -17.95
N VAL A 176 -19.55 -5.11 -18.43
CA VAL A 176 -18.34 -5.89 -18.15
C VAL A 176 -17.29 -4.96 -17.52
N PRO A 177 -16.59 -5.41 -16.45
CA PRO A 177 -15.55 -4.61 -15.83
C PRO A 177 -14.37 -4.40 -16.78
N THR A 178 -13.86 -3.18 -16.79
CA THR A 178 -12.56 -2.91 -17.40
C THR A 178 -11.44 -3.50 -16.53
N ARG A 179 -10.23 -3.54 -17.08
CA ARG A 179 -9.04 -3.96 -16.31
C ARG A 179 -8.83 -3.10 -15.05
N ARG A 180 -9.20 -1.82 -15.07
CA ARG A 180 -9.08 -0.93 -13.90
C ARG A 180 -10.04 -1.33 -12.78
N ALA A 181 -11.28 -1.72 -13.11
CA ALA A 181 -12.23 -2.23 -12.13
C ALA A 181 -11.74 -3.54 -11.48
N GLU A 182 -11.26 -4.48 -12.30
CA GLU A 182 -10.70 -5.75 -11.84
C GLU A 182 -9.48 -5.53 -10.93
N ALA A 183 -8.57 -4.64 -11.33
CA ALA A 183 -7.40 -4.30 -10.52
C ALA A 183 -7.80 -3.71 -9.17
N LEU A 184 -8.73 -2.75 -9.15
CA LEU A 184 -9.20 -2.12 -7.92
C LEU A 184 -9.82 -3.14 -6.95
N VAL A 185 -10.68 -4.04 -7.45
CA VAL A 185 -11.28 -5.07 -6.59
C VAL A 185 -10.22 -6.07 -6.10
N ALA A 186 -9.25 -6.45 -6.93
CA ALA A 186 -8.14 -7.30 -6.49
C ALA A 186 -7.35 -6.66 -5.35
N TYR A 187 -7.05 -5.36 -5.45
CA TYR A 187 -6.41 -4.61 -4.36
C TYR A 187 -7.24 -4.65 -3.08
N LEU A 188 -8.54 -4.32 -3.16
CA LEU A 188 -9.45 -4.33 -2.01
C LEU A 188 -9.59 -5.72 -1.37
N SER A 189 -9.54 -6.79 -2.18
CA SER A 189 -9.58 -8.19 -1.71
C SER A 189 -8.26 -8.67 -1.08
N GLU A 190 -7.15 -7.96 -1.27
CA GLU A 190 -5.87 -8.25 -0.63
C GLU A 190 -5.63 -7.41 0.64
N LEU A 191 -6.49 -6.42 0.92
CA LEU A 191 -6.42 -5.64 2.17
C LEU A 191 -6.82 -6.49 3.38
N LYS A 192 -5.83 -7.18 3.95
CA LYS A 192 -6.00 -8.14 5.04
C LYS A 192 -4.89 -7.99 6.09
N GLN A 193 -5.26 -7.52 7.27
CA GLN A 193 -4.39 -7.31 8.43
C GLN A 193 -4.77 -8.26 9.58
N THR A 194 -4.87 -9.56 9.29
CA THR A 194 -5.31 -10.58 10.27
C THR A 194 -4.19 -11.17 11.12
N TYR A 195 -2.92 -11.03 10.70
CA TYR A 195 -1.74 -11.50 11.41
C TYR A 195 -1.39 -10.56 12.58
N VAL A 196 -0.72 -11.06 13.62
CA VAL A 196 -0.36 -10.27 14.82
C VAL A 196 1.14 -10.07 14.89
N TYR A 197 1.57 -8.82 15.07
CA TYR A 197 2.97 -8.50 15.35
C TYR A 197 3.21 -8.28 16.84
N PRO A 198 4.44 -8.52 17.35
CA PRO A 198 4.80 -8.16 18.72
C PRO A 198 4.53 -6.68 19.07
N GLU A 199 4.86 -5.76 18.16
CA GLU A 199 4.59 -4.32 18.33
C GLU A 199 3.10 -3.94 18.19
N ALA A 200 2.28 -4.86 17.69
CA ALA A 200 0.86 -4.68 17.47
C ALA A 200 0.02 -5.36 18.56
N ALA A 201 0.64 -5.96 19.58
CA ALA A 201 -0.08 -6.44 20.74
C ALA A 201 -0.73 -5.24 21.47
N PRO A 202 -2.02 -5.31 21.84
CA PRO A 202 -2.64 -4.28 22.66
C PRO A 202 -1.82 -4.13 23.95
N ALA A 203 -1.42 -2.91 24.28
CA ALA A 203 -0.85 -2.65 25.60
C ALA A 203 -1.87 -3.13 26.64
N ALA A 204 -1.44 -3.96 27.59
CA ALA A 204 -2.31 -4.39 28.68
C ALA A 204 -2.90 -3.13 29.34
N PRO A 205 -4.20 -3.13 29.69
CA PRO A 205 -4.77 -2.00 30.41
C PRO A 205 -3.92 -1.76 31.66
N GLU A 206 -3.43 -0.54 31.85
CA GLU A 206 -2.82 -0.16 33.13
C GLU A 206 -3.83 -0.49 34.23
N SER A 207 -3.46 -1.43 35.11
CA SER A 207 -4.25 -1.71 36.29
C SER A 207 -4.46 -0.39 37.04
N PRO A 208 -5.71 0.00 37.37
CA PRO A 208 -6.00 1.28 38.04
C PRO A 208 -5.42 1.38 39.47
N ASN A 209 -4.61 0.40 39.89
CA ASN A 209 -3.95 0.35 41.19
C ASN A 209 -2.42 0.21 41.09
N ALA A 210 -1.81 0.50 39.94
CA ALA A 210 -0.38 0.77 39.89
C ALA A 210 -0.14 2.17 40.49
N ALA A 211 0.11 2.22 41.80
CA ALA A 211 0.62 3.41 42.44
C ALA A 211 1.79 3.97 41.63
N ALA A 212 1.75 5.27 41.33
CA ALA A 212 2.83 5.97 40.64
C ALA A 212 4.17 5.58 41.27
N PRO A 213 5.20 5.19 40.49
CA PRO A 213 6.49 4.90 41.07
C PRO A 213 6.99 6.18 41.74
N THR A 214 6.99 6.19 43.08
CA THR A 214 7.73 7.16 43.87
C THR A 214 9.15 7.21 43.32
N ALA A 215 9.57 8.39 42.88
CA ALA A 215 10.88 8.64 42.32
C ALA A 215 11.96 8.14 43.29
N ALA A 216 12.51 6.96 43.00
CA ALA A 216 13.74 6.48 43.61
C ALA A 216 14.90 7.29 43.03
N PRO A 217 15.89 7.69 43.85
CA PRO A 217 16.95 8.59 43.42
C PRO A 217 17.76 7.95 42.29
N ALA A 218 18.09 8.78 41.29
CA ALA A 218 18.89 8.39 40.14
C ALA A 218 20.20 7.72 40.58
N GLN A 219 20.34 6.43 40.26
CA GLN A 219 21.64 5.77 40.29
C GLN A 219 22.48 6.33 39.13
N PRO A 220 23.74 6.75 39.38
CA PRO A 220 24.60 7.24 38.32
C PRO A 220 24.91 6.11 37.34
N ALA A 221 24.69 6.39 36.05
CA ALA A 221 25.04 5.50 34.95
C ALA A 221 26.53 5.12 35.05
N ALA A 222 26.81 3.83 35.25
CA ALA A 222 28.15 3.29 35.11
C ALA A 222 28.58 3.48 33.65
N ALA A 223 29.67 4.22 33.46
CA ALA A 223 30.32 4.41 32.18
C ALA A 223 30.78 3.06 31.63
N HIS A 224 30.24 2.65 30.48
CA HIS A 224 30.88 1.62 29.66
C HIS A 224 32.04 2.27 28.90
N ALA A 225 33.24 2.11 29.46
CA ALA A 225 34.50 2.37 28.79
C ALA A 225 34.71 1.35 27.64
N PRO A 226 35.42 1.73 26.56
CA PRO A 226 35.54 0.91 25.35
C PRO A 226 36.54 -0.23 25.57
N THR A 227 36.14 -1.46 25.30
CA THR A 227 37.07 -2.60 25.27
C THR A 227 37.71 -2.67 23.88
N ALA A 228 39.01 -2.38 23.82
CA ALA A 228 39.86 -2.62 22.66
C ALA A 228 40.44 -4.04 22.71
N ALA A 229 40.43 -4.75 21.56
CA ALA A 229 41.44 -5.74 21.13
C ALA A 229 41.02 -6.36 19.77
N PRO A 230 41.94 -6.94 18.97
CA PRO A 230 43.22 -6.41 18.49
C PRO A 230 43.26 -6.35 16.94
N VAL A 231 44.19 -5.55 16.41
CA VAL A 231 44.55 -5.50 14.98
C VAL A 231 45.57 -6.61 14.68
N ALA A 232 45.25 -7.50 13.75
CA ALA A 232 46.24 -8.32 13.03
C ALA A 232 45.67 -8.84 11.70
N GLY A 233 46.43 -8.63 10.61
CA GLY A 233 46.39 -9.47 9.41
C GLY A 233 45.61 -8.93 8.21
N ALA A 234 46.20 -7.98 7.48
CA ALA A 234 45.80 -7.68 6.11
C ALA A 234 46.05 -8.89 5.20
N SER A 235 45.01 -9.38 4.53
CA SER A 235 45.12 -10.24 3.35
C SER A 235 44.49 -9.49 2.18
N THR A 236 45.34 -9.03 1.26
CA THR A 236 44.98 -8.35 0.02
C THR A 236 44.45 -9.38 -0.98
N GLN A 237 43.16 -9.31 -1.29
CA GLN A 237 42.63 -9.83 -2.56
C GLN A 237 42.35 -8.63 -3.48
N PRO A 238 42.93 -8.58 -4.69
CA PRO A 238 42.65 -7.53 -5.66
C PRO A 238 41.21 -7.64 -6.19
N PRO A 239 40.60 -6.52 -6.61
CA PRO A 239 39.26 -6.51 -7.21
C PRO A 239 39.23 -7.30 -8.52
N PRO A 240 38.11 -7.97 -8.87
CA PRO A 240 37.98 -8.60 -10.18
C PRO A 240 37.91 -7.56 -11.31
N ASP A 241 38.59 -7.86 -12.41
CA ASP A 241 38.71 -7.03 -13.62
C ASP A 241 37.34 -6.61 -14.21
N PRO A 242 37.24 -5.38 -14.77
CA PRO A 242 36.01 -4.86 -15.37
C PRO A 242 35.76 -5.38 -16.80
N GLU A 243 36.21 -6.60 -17.13
CA GLU A 243 36.07 -7.18 -18.46
C GLU A 243 35.45 -8.57 -18.40
N LYS A 244 34.17 -8.60 -18.05
CA LYS A 244 33.16 -9.64 -18.41
C LYS A 244 31.77 -9.13 -18.03
N ALA A 245 31.42 -7.96 -18.57
CA ALA A 245 30.03 -7.57 -18.70
C ALA A 245 29.39 -8.50 -19.76
N ASN A 246 28.40 -9.29 -19.35
CA ASN A 246 27.53 -9.98 -20.29
C ASN A 246 26.93 -8.96 -21.27
N PRO A 247 26.98 -9.19 -22.59
CA PRO A 247 26.50 -8.22 -23.57
C PRO A 247 24.99 -8.01 -23.42
N PRO A 248 24.47 -6.82 -23.77
CA PRO A 248 23.03 -6.58 -23.78
C PRO A 248 22.37 -7.57 -24.74
N GLY A 249 21.44 -8.37 -24.22
CA GLY A 249 20.59 -9.24 -25.01
C GLY A 249 19.94 -8.42 -26.11
N LYS A 250 20.16 -8.84 -27.36
CA LYS A 250 19.54 -8.27 -28.54
C LYS A 250 18.02 -8.25 -28.34
N ARG A 251 17.44 -7.05 -28.31
CA ARG A 251 16.01 -6.84 -28.53
C ARG A 251 15.70 -7.45 -29.91
N PRO A 252 14.71 -8.36 -30.07
CA PRO A 252 14.28 -8.73 -31.41
C PRO A 252 13.75 -7.46 -32.08
N GLU A 253 14.41 -7.07 -33.16
CA GLU A 253 13.99 -6.03 -34.06
C GLU A 253 12.64 -6.46 -34.64
N GLN A 254 11.56 -5.87 -34.14
CA GLN A 254 10.27 -5.95 -34.82
C GLN A 254 10.43 -5.20 -36.14
N ALA A 255 10.44 -5.96 -37.23
CA ALA A 255 10.32 -5.41 -38.56
C ALA A 255 9.06 -4.53 -38.62
N VAL A 256 9.27 -3.25 -38.87
CA VAL A 256 8.22 -2.33 -39.30
C VAL A 256 7.74 -2.83 -40.67
N PRO A 257 6.48 -3.25 -40.84
CA PRO A 257 5.97 -3.46 -42.19
C PRO A 257 5.94 -2.11 -42.91
N ALA A 258 6.64 -2.05 -44.03
CA ALA A 258 6.63 -0.92 -44.95
C ALA A 258 5.19 -0.56 -45.32
N ALA A 259 4.91 0.75 -45.34
CA ALA A 259 3.69 1.30 -45.88
C ALA A 259 3.46 0.80 -47.31
N ALA A 260 2.31 0.16 -47.54
CA ALA A 260 1.82 -0.10 -48.88
C ALA A 260 1.42 1.25 -49.53
N PRO A 261 1.70 1.47 -50.82
CA PRO A 261 1.25 2.68 -51.51
C PRO A 261 -0.27 2.63 -51.75
N ASP A 262 -0.89 3.81 -51.64
CA ASP A 262 -2.26 4.10 -52.03
C ASP A 262 -2.61 3.54 -53.42
N GLU A 263 -3.49 2.54 -53.48
CA GLU A 263 -4.17 2.17 -54.71
C GLU A 263 -5.59 2.75 -54.72
N LYS A 264 -5.76 3.67 -55.67
CA LYS A 264 -6.94 4.43 -56.02
C LYS A 264 -8.27 3.67 -55.92
N SER A 265 -9.22 4.37 -55.30
CA SER A 265 -10.66 4.32 -55.56
C SER A 265 -11.01 3.93 -56.99
N LYS A 266 -11.74 2.82 -57.15
CA LYS A 266 -12.51 2.51 -58.36
C LYS A 266 -13.92 2.11 -57.94
N SER A 267 -14.85 3.04 -58.07
CA SER A 267 -16.30 2.81 -58.04
C SER A 267 -16.70 1.76 -59.09
N PRO A 268 -17.73 0.94 -58.83
CA PRO A 268 -18.53 0.36 -59.88
C PRO A 268 -19.77 1.24 -60.12
N GLN A 269 -19.80 1.92 -61.26
CA GLN A 269 -21.03 2.29 -61.94
C GLN A 269 -21.52 1.07 -62.73
N LYS A 270 -22.64 0.48 -62.33
CA LYS A 270 -23.82 0.06 -63.11
C LYS A 270 -24.62 -0.98 -62.36
#